data_AF-A0A7S1QBM7-F1
#
_entry.id   AF-A0A7S1QBM7-F1
#
_cell.length_a   1.000
_cell.length_b   1.000
_cell.length_c   1.000
_cell.angle_alpha   90.00
_cell.angle_beta   90.00
_cell.angle_gamma   90.00
#
_symmetry.space_group_name_H-M   'P 1'
#
loop_
_entity.id
_entity.type
_entity.pdbx_description
1 polymer ?
#
loop_
_entity_poly.entity_id
_entity_poly.type
_entity_poly.pdbx_seq_one_letter_code
_entity_poly.pdbx_strand_id
1 'polypeptide(L)'
;TIHIIQVPKGHVGLVSESNFPQLLSEGVHIYDSPTLKFVGLKNKLVPQIIHGTISRFRVQKGEVGLAWMDSEPMLVEDPGTYLVDSSSFKFNSLVDTSEKTIQLGAKKIVTVNAGEVAVTFKA
;
A
#
# COMPACT_ATOMS: atom_id res chain seq x y z
N THR A 1 2.72 -17.89 -26.53
CA THR A 1 4.13 -17.79 -26.11
C THR A 1 4.16 -18.10 -24.65
N ILE A 2 4.90 -19.14 -24.27
CA ILE A 2 4.95 -19.59 -22.88
C ILE A 2 5.99 -18.76 -22.13
N HIS A 3 5.58 -18.16 -21.03
CA HIS A 3 6.43 -17.44 -20.09
C HIS A 3 6.54 -18.25 -18.80
N ILE A 4 7.77 -18.47 -18.33
CA ILE A 4 8.04 -19.12 -17.05
C ILE A 4 8.68 -18.08 -16.14
N ILE A 5 7.99 -17.72 -15.07
CA ILE A 5 8.43 -16.69 -14.12
C ILE A 5 8.70 -17.36 -12.80
N GLN A 6 9.97 -17.30 -12.37
CA GLN A 6 10.40 -17.81 -11.08
C GLN A 6 10.52 -16.66 -10.09
N VAL A 7 9.66 -16.65 -9.07
CA VAL A 7 9.68 -15.67 -7.99
C VAL A 7 10.42 -16.30 -6.79
N PRO A 8 11.61 -15.79 -6.43
CA PRO A 8 12.36 -16.31 -5.30
C PRO A 8 11.61 -16.08 -3.99
N LYS A 9 11.93 -16.90 -2.98
CA LYS A 9 11.35 -16.74 -1.63
C LYS A 9 11.60 -15.34 -1.09
N GLY A 10 10.60 -14.80 -0.40
CA GLY A 10 10.65 -13.44 0.14
C GLY A 10 10.53 -12.33 -0.91
N HIS A 11 10.24 -12.65 -2.18
CA HIS A 11 9.96 -11.66 -3.22
C HIS A 11 8.52 -11.78 -3.72
N VAL A 12 8.07 -10.73 -4.38
CA VAL A 12 6.80 -10.62 -5.09
C VAL A 12 7.13 -10.27 -6.54
N GLY A 13 6.63 -11.05 -7.47
CA GLY A 13 6.76 -10.77 -8.90
C GLY A 13 5.74 -9.72 -9.34
N LEU A 14 6.18 -8.77 -10.14
CA LEU A 14 5.33 -7.77 -10.78
C LEU A 14 5.18 -8.15 -12.24
N VAL A 15 3.95 -8.41 -12.68
CA VAL A 15 3.64 -8.69 -14.08
C VAL A 15 2.50 -7.79 -14.55
N SER A 16 2.42 -7.56 -15.86
CA SER A 16 1.32 -6.85 -16.48
C SER A 16 0.85 -7.65 -17.68
N GLU A 17 -0.41 -8.07 -17.67
CA GLU A 17 -1.02 -8.80 -18.78
C GLU A 17 -2.03 -7.89 -19.47
N SER A 18 -1.84 -7.58 -20.75
CA SER A 18 -2.76 -6.71 -21.49
C SER A 18 -3.07 -5.37 -20.79
N ASN A 19 -2.06 -4.79 -20.13
CA ASN A 19 -2.12 -3.59 -19.27
C ASN A 19 -2.83 -3.75 -17.91
N PHE A 20 -3.26 -4.95 -17.55
CA PHE A 20 -3.74 -5.26 -16.19
C PHE A 20 -2.56 -5.67 -15.30
N PRO A 21 -2.24 -4.91 -14.24
CA PRO A 21 -1.17 -5.28 -13.32
C PRO A 21 -1.59 -6.49 -12.49
N GLN A 22 -0.64 -7.38 -12.19
CA GLN A 22 -0.83 -8.50 -11.27
C GLN A 22 0.42 -8.70 -10.41
N LEU A 23 0.22 -9.21 -9.20
CA LEU A 23 1.28 -9.59 -8.27
C LEU A 23 1.38 -11.11 -8.18
N LEU A 24 2.59 -11.62 -8.31
CA LEU A 24 2.90 -13.05 -8.20
C LEU A 24 3.51 -13.34 -6.83
N SER A 25 2.98 -14.36 -6.17
CA SER A 25 3.56 -14.91 -4.94
C SER A 25 4.88 -15.63 -5.22
N GLU A 26 5.61 -15.98 -4.16
CA GLU A 26 6.80 -16.83 -4.27
C GLU A 26 6.47 -18.19 -4.89
N GLY A 27 7.33 -18.66 -5.80
CA GLY A 27 7.10 -19.91 -6.53
C GLY A 27 7.39 -19.80 -8.03
N VAL A 28 7.05 -20.87 -8.76
CA VAL A 28 7.14 -20.93 -10.21
C VAL A 28 5.76 -20.70 -10.79
N HIS A 29 5.64 -19.71 -11.67
CA HIS A 29 4.39 -19.39 -12.37
C HIS A 29 4.59 -19.59 -13.86
N ILE A 30 3.66 -20.31 -14.49
CA ILE A 30 3.70 -20.61 -15.92
C ILE A 30 2.50 -19.93 -16.54
N TYR A 31 2.74 -19.12 -17.56
CA TYR A 31 1.74 -18.37 -18.29
C TYR A 31 1.83 -18.69 -19.77
N ASP A 32 0.71 -19.02 -20.40
CA ASP A 32 0.62 -19.09 -21.85
C ASP A 32 -0.14 -17.88 -22.39
N SER A 33 0.58 -16.77 -22.48
CA SER A 33 0.02 -15.50 -22.94
C SER A 33 1.11 -14.67 -23.61
N PRO A 34 0.92 -14.25 -24.88
CA PRO A 34 1.89 -13.41 -25.57
C PRO A 34 1.85 -11.94 -25.12
N THR A 35 0.80 -11.52 -24.40
CA THR A 35 0.63 -10.14 -23.91
C THR A 35 1.16 -9.92 -22.50
N LEU A 36 1.61 -10.99 -21.84
CA LEU A 36 2.24 -10.92 -20.53
C LEU A 36 3.58 -10.19 -20.62
N LYS A 37 3.76 -9.20 -19.75
CA LYS A 37 5.00 -8.45 -19.58
C LYS A 37 5.46 -8.61 -18.13
N PHE A 38 6.65 -9.15 -17.96
CA PHE A 38 7.31 -9.14 -16.66
C PHE A 38 7.88 -7.74 -16.38
N VAL A 39 7.49 -7.13 -15.27
CA VAL A 39 7.90 -5.77 -14.90
C VAL A 39 9.07 -5.77 -13.92
N GLY A 40 9.10 -6.73 -12.98
CA GLY A 40 10.23 -6.89 -12.08
C GLY A 40 9.92 -7.71 -10.83
N LEU A 41 10.89 -7.75 -9.90
CA LEU A 41 10.72 -8.33 -8.56
C LEU A 41 10.80 -7.23 -7.51
N LYS A 42 9.99 -7.34 -6.47
CA LYS A 42 10.09 -6.52 -5.25
C LYS A 42 10.21 -7.42 -4.04
N ASN A 43 10.96 -6.98 -3.04
CA ASN A 43 11.05 -7.72 -1.79
C ASN A 43 9.71 -7.62 -1.03
N LYS A 44 9.20 -8.75 -0.54
CA LYS A 44 7.93 -8.86 0.20
C LYS A 44 7.94 -8.04 1.50
N LEU A 45 9.13 -7.79 2.05
CA LEU A 45 9.36 -7.01 3.27
C LEU A 45 9.29 -5.50 3.05
N VAL A 46 9.31 -5.02 1.79
CA VAL A 46 9.19 -3.59 1.52
C VAL A 46 7.83 -3.10 2.07
N PRO A 47 7.80 -1.99 2.82
CA PRO A 47 6.59 -1.50 3.48
C PRO A 47 5.48 -1.12 2.48
N GLN A 48 5.84 -0.75 1.26
CA GLN A 48 4.91 -0.46 0.18
C GLN A 48 5.38 -1.01 -1.18
N ILE A 49 4.44 -1.50 -1.97
CA ILE A 49 4.63 -1.93 -3.35
C ILE A 49 3.48 -1.33 -4.15
N ILE A 50 3.81 -0.47 -5.11
CA ILE A 50 2.83 0.15 -6.02
C ILE A 50 3.12 -0.41 -7.42
N HIS A 51 2.10 -0.96 -8.05
CA HIS A 51 2.17 -1.57 -9.38
C HIS A 51 0.87 -1.34 -10.15
N GLY A 52 0.81 -0.27 -10.95
CA GLY A 52 -0.42 0.12 -11.66
C GLY A 52 -1.54 0.50 -10.70
N THR A 53 -2.70 -0.16 -10.83
CA THR A 53 -3.85 -0.03 -9.91
C THR A 53 -3.68 -0.79 -8.60
N ILE A 54 -2.67 -1.64 -8.49
CA ILE A 54 -2.42 -2.43 -7.28
C ILE A 54 -1.48 -1.66 -6.35
N SER A 55 -1.97 -1.38 -5.15
CA SER A 55 -1.19 -0.87 -4.03
C SER A 55 -1.20 -1.87 -2.88
N ARG A 56 -0.03 -2.40 -2.54
CA ARG A 56 0.19 -3.19 -1.33
C ARG A 56 0.97 -2.38 -0.33
N PHE A 57 0.50 -2.29 0.90
CA PHE A 57 1.22 -1.63 1.99
C PHE A 57 1.07 -2.41 3.28
N ARG A 58 2.02 -2.23 4.20
CA ARG A 58 2.02 -2.88 5.51
C ARG A 58 1.99 -1.82 6.59
N VAL A 59 1.00 -1.93 7.48
CA VAL A 59 0.88 -1.13 8.69
C VAL A 59 1.39 -1.96 9.86
N GLN A 60 2.39 -1.47 10.59
CA GLN A 60 2.88 -2.11 11.81
C GLN A 60 2.15 -1.59 13.03
N LYS A 61 2.33 -2.28 14.17
CA LYS A 61 1.78 -1.82 15.44
C LYS A 61 2.44 -0.48 15.83
N GLY A 62 1.61 0.53 16.09
CA GLY A 62 2.08 1.89 16.37
C GLY A 62 2.29 2.74 15.12
N GLU A 63 1.92 2.24 13.93
CA GLU A 63 1.86 3.02 12.71
C GLU A 63 0.40 3.20 12.27
N VAL A 64 0.14 4.27 11.54
CA VAL A 64 -1.12 4.53 10.84
C VAL A 64 -0.81 4.73 9.36
N GLY A 65 -1.50 3.96 8.51
CA GLY A 65 -1.44 4.12 7.06
C GLY A 65 -2.31 5.29 6.61
N LEU A 66 -1.68 6.26 5.95
CA LEU A 66 -2.35 7.37 5.28
C LEU A 66 -2.60 7.02 3.82
N ALA A 67 -3.86 7.01 3.40
CA ALA A 67 -4.24 6.72 2.03
C ALA A 67 -5.40 7.61 1.56
N TRP A 68 -5.61 7.65 0.25
CA TRP A 68 -6.74 8.30 -0.38
C TRP A 68 -7.55 7.26 -1.13
N MET A 69 -8.88 7.33 -1.02
CA MET A 69 -9.81 6.53 -1.80
C MET A 69 -10.84 7.49 -2.39
N ASP A 70 -10.94 7.55 -3.71
CA ASP A 70 -11.88 8.44 -4.42
C ASP A 70 -11.77 9.92 -4.00
N SER A 71 -10.54 10.38 -3.75
CA SER A 71 -10.22 11.72 -3.21
C SER A 71 -10.68 11.98 -1.77
N GLU A 72 -11.21 10.97 -1.08
CA GLU A 72 -11.46 11.02 0.35
C GLU A 72 -10.27 10.48 1.15
N PRO A 73 -9.80 11.20 2.19
CA PRO A 73 -8.72 10.73 3.04
C PRO A 73 -9.19 9.52 3.88
N MET A 74 -8.40 8.45 3.83
CA MET A 74 -8.60 7.20 4.53
C MET A 74 -7.41 6.92 5.46
N LEU A 75 -7.72 6.40 6.65
CA LEU A 75 -6.77 6.09 7.71
C LEU A 75 -6.85 4.60 7.99
N VAL A 76 -5.71 3.94 8.07
CA VAL A 76 -5.59 2.50 8.34
C VAL A 76 -4.79 2.32 9.62
N GLU A 77 -5.49 2.12 10.73
CA GLU A 77 -4.90 2.01 12.07
C GLU A 77 -4.63 0.56 12.47
N ASP A 78 -5.36 -0.38 11.86
CA ASP A 78 -5.20 -1.80 12.15
C ASP A 78 -3.86 -2.34 11.62
N PRO A 79 -3.05 -3.01 12.45
CA PRO A 79 -1.82 -3.62 12.01
C PRO A 79 -2.10 -4.78 11.04
N GLY A 80 -1.51 -4.73 9.85
CA GLY A 80 -1.82 -5.70 8.81
C GLY A 80 -1.08 -5.47 7.50
N THR A 81 -1.21 -6.43 6.58
CA THR A 81 -0.83 -6.23 5.18
C THR A 81 -2.10 -6.01 4.38
N TYR A 82 -2.17 -4.87 3.71
CA TYR A 82 -3.30 -4.47 2.89
C TYR A 82 -2.91 -4.56 1.42
N LEU A 83 -3.83 -5.07 0.61
CA LEU A 83 -3.72 -5.13 -0.83
C LEU A 83 -5.00 -4.51 -1.40
N VAL A 84 -4.84 -3.42 -2.13
CA VAL A 84 -5.95 -2.72 -2.78
C VAL A 84 -5.66 -2.68 -4.27
N ASP A 85 -6.60 -3.18 -5.07
CA ASP A 85 -6.56 -3.09 -6.53
C ASP A 85 -7.64 -2.10 -6.99
N SER A 86 -7.27 -0.82 -7.03
CA SER A 86 -8.15 0.25 -7.49
C SER A 86 -7.33 1.43 -7.99
N SER A 87 -7.68 1.94 -9.17
CA SER A 87 -7.09 3.18 -9.71
C SER A 87 -7.40 4.41 -8.87
N SER A 88 -8.50 4.38 -8.11
CA SER A 88 -8.91 5.46 -7.22
C SER A 88 -8.16 5.45 -5.87
N PHE A 89 -7.46 4.36 -5.57
CA PHE A 89 -6.72 4.23 -4.33
C PHE A 89 -5.30 4.76 -4.49
N LYS A 90 -4.88 5.64 -3.59
CA LYS A 90 -3.52 6.17 -3.54
C LYS A 90 -2.98 6.13 -2.13
N PHE A 91 -2.00 5.26 -1.90
CA PHE A 91 -1.24 5.26 -0.67
C PHE A 91 -0.36 6.51 -0.56
N ASN A 92 -0.37 7.18 0.60
CA ASN A 92 0.39 8.40 0.83
C ASN A 92 1.66 8.16 1.66
N SER A 93 1.51 7.65 2.89
CA SER A 93 2.63 7.43 3.81
C SER A 93 2.22 6.58 5.02
N LEU A 94 3.20 6.02 5.72
CA LEU A 94 3.04 5.52 7.09
C LEU A 94 3.47 6.63 8.05
N VAL A 95 2.72 6.83 9.13
CA VAL A 95 3.05 7.76 10.22
C VAL A 95 2.98 7.03 11.55
N ASP A 96 3.81 7.41 12.51
CA ASP A 96 3.79 6.79 13.84
C ASP A 96 2.63 7.36 14.67
N THR A 97 1.94 6.51 15.43
CA THR A 97 0.84 6.93 16.32
C THR A 97 1.31 7.86 17.44
N SER A 98 2.60 7.85 17.77
CA SER A 98 3.22 8.79 18.72
C SER A 98 3.30 10.22 18.18
N GLU A 99 3.13 10.43 16.87
CA GLU A 99 3.03 11.78 16.31
C GLU A 99 1.79 12.49 16.88
N LYS A 100 2.02 13.61 17.56
CA LYS A 100 0.95 14.40 18.19
C LYS A 100 -0.09 14.92 17.21
N THR A 101 0.28 15.04 15.94
CA THR A 101 -0.61 15.57 14.91
C THR A 101 -0.31 14.89 13.58
N ILE A 102 -1.29 14.17 13.09
CA ILE A 102 -1.26 13.51 11.78
C ILE A 102 -2.27 14.24 10.90
N GLN A 103 -1.85 14.77 9.76
CA GLN A 103 -2.73 15.48 8.83
C GLN A 103 -2.69 14.85 7.44
N LEU A 104 -3.86 14.55 6.89
CA LEU A 104 -4.05 14.10 5.52
C LEU A 104 -5.21 14.89 4.89
N GLY A 105 -4.87 15.92 4.11
CA GLY A 105 -5.85 16.81 3.51
C GLY A 105 -6.70 17.53 4.56
N ALA A 106 -8.02 17.37 4.46
CA ALA A 106 -9.00 17.92 5.40
C ALA A 106 -9.15 17.10 6.69
N LYS A 107 -8.64 15.85 6.73
CA LYS A 107 -8.64 15.04 7.97
C LYS A 107 -7.37 15.31 8.77
N LYS A 108 -7.55 15.50 10.07
CA LYS A 108 -6.46 15.70 11.03
C LYS A 108 -6.76 14.87 12.27
N ILE A 109 -5.85 13.99 12.64
CA ILE A 109 -5.85 13.29 13.92
C ILE A 109 -4.93 14.08 14.86
N VAL A 110 -5.42 14.35 16.07
CA VAL A 110 -4.63 14.95 17.14
C VAL A 110 -4.67 14.00 18.32
N THR A 111 -3.52 13.44 18.67
CA THR A 111 -3.37 12.57 19.84
C THR A 111 -3.19 13.46 21.06
N VAL A 112 -4.10 13.36 22.04
CA VAL A 112 -4.07 14.14 23.28
C VAL A 112 -3.77 13.20 24.44
N ASN A 113 -2.63 13.38 25.10
CA ASN A 113 -2.27 12.57 26.25
C ASN A 113 -3.00 13.05 27.52
N ALA A 114 -3.05 12.19 28.54
CA ALA A 114 -3.59 12.58 29.84
C ALA A 114 -2.84 13.79 30.40
N GLY A 115 -3.56 14.89 30.66
CA GLY A 115 -3.00 16.16 31.12
C GLY A 115 -2.76 17.19 30.00
N GLU A 116 -2.96 16.83 28.74
CA GLU A 116 -2.90 17.75 27.61
C GLU A 116 -4.31 18.22 27.20
N VAL A 117 -4.41 19.42 26.62
CA VAL A 117 -5.65 19.97 26.04
C VAL A 117 -5.37 20.34 24.59
N ALA A 118 -6.12 19.74 23.66
CA ALA A 118 -6.11 20.18 22.27
C ALA A 118 -7.13 21.28 22.04
N VAL A 119 -6.67 22.41 21.50
CA VAL A 119 -7.54 23.53 21.09
C VAL A 119 -7.54 23.60 19.57
N THR A 120 -8.70 23.44 18.95
CA THR A 120 -8.88 23.61 17.51
C THR A 120 -9.65 24.88 17.24
N PHE A 121 -9.06 25.81 16.47
CA PHE A 121 -9.77 26.98 15.97
C PHE A 121 -10.27 26.69 14.55
N LYS A 122 -11.58 26.90 14.32
CA LYS A 122 -12.14 26.99 12.98
C LYS A 122 -12.09 28.47 12.59
N ALA A 123 -11.39 28.78 11.50
CA ALA A 123 -11.41 30.10 10.88
C ALA A 123 -12.73 30.29 10.10
#